data_AF-A0A0F5VWF9-F1
#
_entry.id   AF-A0A0F5VWF9-F1
#
_cell.length_a   1.000
_cell.length_b   1.000
_cell.length_c   1.000
_cell.angle_alpha   90.00
_cell.angle_beta   90.00
_cell.angle_gamma   90.00
#
_symmetry.space_group_name_H-M   'P 1'
#
loop_
_entity.id
_entity.type
_entity.pdbx_description
1 polymer ?
#
loop_
_entity_poly.entity_id
_entity_poly.type
_entity_poly.pdbx_seq_one_letter_code
_entity_poly.pdbx_strand_id
1 'polypeptide(L)'
;MLVYLPDYKLMGMAADYAQGSSPVEVEHRMDPLIGWAMEVGARNLLINESTVDTRTASELTDLEFIHANGNNGWARGFGQDRARDTLREMRDQGRLDRATVLGCMVAKRHSGESIYQLAKTIDALQ
;
A
#
# COMPACT_ATOMS: atom_id res chain seq x y z
N MET A 1 -8.02 -0.57 -19.46
CA MET A 1 -9.25 -1.08 -18.82
C MET A 1 -9.56 -0.18 -17.64
N LEU A 2 -10.80 0.33 -17.53
CA LEU A 2 -11.25 1.14 -16.39
C LEU A 2 -11.80 0.19 -15.33
N VAL A 3 -11.24 0.20 -14.13
CA VAL A 3 -11.72 -0.63 -13.00
C VAL A 3 -12.09 0.29 -11.86
N TYR A 4 -13.35 0.22 -11.44
CA TYR A 4 -13.79 0.86 -10.19
C TYR A 4 -13.48 -0.10 -9.04
N LEU A 5 -12.60 0.32 -8.13
CA LEU A 5 -12.09 -0.52 -7.05
C LEU A 5 -12.48 0.09 -5.70
N PRO A 6 -13.49 -0.48 -5.00
CA PRO A 6 -13.90 0.00 -3.70
C PRO A 6 -12.98 -0.44 -2.55
N ASP A 7 -12.02 -1.34 -2.77
CA ASP A 7 -11.09 -1.83 -1.75
C ASP A 7 -9.75 -2.36 -2.34
N TYR A 8 -8.73 -2.50 -1.48
CA TYR A 8 -7.40 -3.02 -1.85
C TYR A 8 -7.38 -4.49 -2.29
N LYS A 9 -8.40 -5.29 -1.96
CA LYS A 9 -8.47 -6.71 -2.32
C LYS A 9 -8.77 -6.88 -3.80
N LEU A 10 -9.64 -6.05 -4.34
CA LEU A 10 -9.99 -6.04 -5.76
C LEU A 10 -8.86 -5.44 -6.63
N MET A 11 -7.97 -4.64 -6.04
CA MET A 11 -6.85 -3.99 -6.72
C MET A 11 -5.77 -4.98 -7.18
N GLY A 12 -5.40 -5.93 -6.33
CA GLY A 12 -4.49 -7.02 -6.73
C GLY A 12 -5.05 -7.81 -7.92
N MET A 13 -6.36 -8.06 -7.94
CA MET A 13 -7.02 -8.74 -9.06
C MET A 13 -7.00 -7.89 -10.34
N ALA A 14 -7.27 -6.59 -10.25
CA ALA A 14 -7.28 -5.70 -11.41
C ALA A 14 -5.91 -5.63 -12.11
N ALA A 15 -4.83 -5.62 -11.33
CA ALA A 15 -3.46 -5.65 -11.86
C ALA A 15 -3.18 -6.95 -12.65
N ASP A 16 -3.64 -8.10 -12.16
CA ASP A 16 -3.49 -9.38 -12.85
C ASP A 16 -4.36 -9.45 -14.13
N TYR A 17 -5.58 -8.90 -14.08
CA TYR A 17 -6.48 -8.84 -15.26
C TYR A 17 -6.02 -7.89 -16.35
N ALA A 18 -5.21 -6.87 -16.03
CA ALA A 18 -4.79 -5.88 -17.00
C ALA A 18 -3.86 -6.44 -18.10
N GLN A 19 -3.25 -7.63 -17.91
CA GLN A 19 -2.46 -8.37 -18.92
C GLN A 19 -1.50 -7.49 -19.77
N GLY A 20 -0.84 -6.50 -19.15
CA GLY A 20 0.10 -5.60 -19.83
C GLY A 20 -0.51 -4.29 -20.37
N SER A 21 -1.81 -4.04 -20.17
CA SER A 21 -2.45 -2.74 -20.38
C SER A 21 -2.30 -1.85 -19.16
N SER A 22 -2.30 -0.52 -19.32
CA SER A 22 -2.36 0.40 -18.16
C SER A 22 -3.73 0.29 -17.46
N PRO A 23 -3.78 -0.10 -16.18
CA PRO A 23 -5.00 -0.02 -15.39
C PRO A 23 -5.35 1.46 -15.15
N VAL A 24 -6.65 1.76 -15.14
CA VAL A 24 -7.17 3.06 -14.71
C VAL A 24 -8.08 2.80 -13.53
N GLU A 25 -7.80 3.49 -12.43
CA GLU A 25 -8.46 3.27 -11.14
C GLU A 25 -9.18 4.53 -10.69
N VAL A 26 -10.36 4.33 -10.08
CA VAL A 26 -11.14 5.41 -9.47
C VAL A 26 -11.02 5.24 -7.96
N GLU A 27 -10.36 6.19 -7.32
CA GLU A 27 -10.15 6.22 -5.87
C GLU A 27 -11.49 6.42 -5.14
N HIS A 28 -11.74 5.57 -4.14
CA HIS A 28 -12.83 5.77 -3.19
C HIS A 28 -12.29 6.47 -1.93
N ARG A 29 -13.07 7.41 -1.35
CA ARG A 29 -12.62 8.26 -0.23
C ARG A 29 -12.10 7.49 1.00
N MET A 30 -12.58 6.27 1.20
CA MET A 30 -12.24 5.43 2.35
C MET A 30 -10.95 4.63 2.17
N ASP A 31 -10.48 4.47 0.93
CA ASP A 31 -9.31 3.65 0.61
C ASP A 31 -8.41 4.43 -0.35
N PRO A 32 -7.71 5.47 0.16
CA PRO A 32 -6.89 6.30 -0.69
C PRO A 32 -5.73 5.48 -1.29
N LEU A 33 -5.46 5.69 -2.57
CA LEU A 33 -4.50 4.90 -3.35
C LEU A 33 -3.15 5.60 -3.49
N ILE A 34 -2.91 6.64 -2.69
CA ILE A 34 -1.73 7.49 -2.82
C ILE A 34 -0.41 6.71 -2.73
N GLY A 35 -0.29 5.75 -1.82
CA GLY A 35 0.90 4.91 -1.70
C GLY A 35 1.18 4.07 -2.94
N TRP A 36 0.14 3.53 -3.58
CA TRP A 36 0.29 2.80 -4.83
C TRP A 36 0.64 3.75 -5.97
N ALA A 37 -0.06 4.89 -6.04
CA ALA A 37 0.13 5.88 -7.08
C ALA A 37 1.57 6.42 -7.08
N MET A 38 2.17 6.60 -5.91
CA MET A 38 3.59 6.94 -5.76
C MET A 38 4.50 5.81 -6.28
N GLU A 39 4.26 4.55 -5.89
CA GLU A 39 5.07 3.40 -6.32
C GLU A 39 5.07 3.18 -7.83
N VAL A 40 3.93 3.33 -8.50
CA VAL A 40 3.82 3.06 -9.94
C VAL A 40 3.96 4.31 -10.80
N GLY A 41 4.16 5.49 -10.19
CA GLY A 41 4.15 6.78 -10.89
C GLY A 41 2.84 7.03 -11.64
N ALA A 42 1.71 6.68 -11.01
CA ALA A 42 0.39 6.74 -11.63
C ALA A 42 0.09 8.15 -12.14
N ARG A 43 -0.62 8.25 -13.27
CA ARG A 43 -1.05 9.52 -13.84
C ARG A 43 -2.48 9.83 -13.44
N ASN A 44 -2.69 10.99 -12.82
CA ASN A 44 -4.00 11.56 -12.61
C ASN A 44 -4.56 12.05 -13.95
N LEU A 45 -5.62 11.40 -14.45
CA LEU A 45 -6.20 11.70 -15.75
C LEU A 45 -7.06 12.98 -15.78
N LEU A 46 -7.48 13.51 -14.62
CA LEU A 46 -8.27 14.73 -14.55
C LEU A 46 -7.42 15.98 -14.79
N ILE A 47 -6.18 15.96 -14.30
CA ILE A 47 -5.23 17.09 -14.40
C ILE A 47 -4.02 16.77 -15.29
N ASN A 48 -3.91 15.52 -15.78
CA ASN A 48 -2.83 15.02 -16.62
C ASN A 48 -1.43 15.14 -16.00
N GLU A 49 -1.34 15.00 -14.67
CA GLU A 49 -0.09 15.03 -13.92
C GLU A 49 0.25 13.65 -13.36
N SER A 50 1.54 13.32 -13.31
CA SER A 50 2.02 12.11 -12.64
C SER A 50 2.15 12.34 -11.14
N THR A 51 1.77 11.34 -10.35
CA THR A 51 1.95 11.35 -8.91
C THR A 51 3.45 11.37 -8.59
N VAL A 52 3.86 12.39 -7.84
CA VAL A 52 5.23 12.53 -7.34
C VAL A 52 5.37 11.68 -6.08
N ASP A 53 6.45 10.92 -5.97
CA ASP A 53 6.81 10.26 -4.72
C ASP A 53 7.35 11.31 -3.74
N THR A 54 6.60 11.56 -2.66
CA THR A 54 6.97 12.53 -1.62
C THR A 54 7.60 11.86 -0.40
N ARG A 55 7.80 10.53 -0.44
CA ARG A 55 8.35 9.78 0.70
C ARG A 55 9.85 10.02 0.83
N THR A 56 10.28 10.15 2.06
CA THR A 56 11.68 10.27 2.42
C THR A 56 12.41 8.93 2.27
N ALA A 57 13.75 8.97 2.19
CA ALA A 57 14.56 7.76 2.10
C ALA A 57 14.38 6.82 3.31
N SER A 58 14.13 7.37 4.51
CA SER A 58 13.83 6.56 5.70
C SER A 58 12.46 5.88 5.59
N GLU A 59 11.43 6.58 5.12
CA GLU A 59 10.11 5.96 4.87
C GLU A 59 10.19 4.85 3.83
N LEU A 60 10.94 5.05 2.74
CA LEU A 60 11.16 4.00 1.75
C LEU A 60 11.89 2.78 2.35
N THR A 61 12.87 3.00 3.22
CA THR A 61 13.59 1.92 3.92
C THR A 61 12.65 1.14 4.84
N ASP A 62 11.82 1.84 5.60
CA ASP A 62 10.83 1.22 6.50
C ASP A 62 9.79 0.41 5.72
N LEU A 63 9.28 0.95 4.61
CA LEU A 63 8.34 0.27 3.73
C LEU A 63 8.94 -0.99 3.10
N GLU A 64 10.21 -0.94 2.68
CA GLU A 64 10.91 -2.11 2.16
C GLU A 64 11.11 -3.17 3.24
N PHE A 65 11.42 -2.75 4.47
CA PHE A 65 11.51 -3.67 5.61
C PHE A 65 10.16 -4.33 5.93
N ILE A 66 9.07 -3.57 5.91
CA ILE A 66 7.71 -4.10 6.08
C ILE A 66 7.38 -5.10 4.96
N HIS A 67 7.73 -4.78 3.71
CA HIS A 67 7.56 -5.66 2.56
C HIS A 67 8.29 -7.00 2.74
N ALA A 68 9.58 -6.96 3.09
CA ALA A 68 10.41 -8.14 3.28
C ALA A 68 9.90 -9.05 4.41
N ASN A 69 9.26 -8.48 5.44
CA ASN A 69 8.65 -9.22 6.54
C ASN A 69 7.20 -9.67 6.25
N GLY A 70 6.66 -9.36 5.07
CA GLY A 70 5.30 -9.69 4.65
C GLY A 70 5.12 -11.03 3.94
N ASN A 71 6.15 -11.87 3.84
CA ASN A 71 6.11 -13.13 3.07
C ASN A 71 5.01 -14.11 3.51
N ASN A 72 4.58 -14.04 4.77
CA ASN A 72 3.47 -14.84 5.32
C ASN A 72 2.14 -14.05 5.40
N GLY A 73 2.05 -12.92 4.69
CA GLY A 73 0.92 -12.00 4.74
C GLY A 73 0.72 -11.29 6.07
N TRP A 74 1.81 -11.08 6.82
CA TRP A 74 1.78 -10.54 8.19
C TRP A 74 0.84 -11.32 9.12
N ALA A 75 0.67 -12.63 8.87
CA ALA A 75 0.04 -13.53 9.82
C ALA A 75 0.88 -13.62 11.11
N ARG A 76 0.21 -13.97 12.21
CA ARG A 76 0.81 -14.04 13.55
C ARG A 76 2.17 -14.74 13.56
N GLY A 77 3.18 -14.04 14.08
CA GLY A 77 4.54 -14.54 14.22
C GLY A 77 5.58 -13.47 13.88
N PHE A 78 6.82 -13.92 13.68
CA PHE A 78 7.99 -13.06 13.59
C PHE A 78 7.88 -11.93 12.56
N GLY A 79 7.36 -12.22 11.35
CA GLY A 79 7.20 -11.20 10.30
C GLY A 79 6.21 -10.10 10.69
N GLN A 80 5.09 -10.47 11.32
CA GLN A 80 4.12 -9.50 11.85
C GLN A 80 4.73 -8.68 12.98
N ASP A 81 5.44 -9.33 13.92
CA ASP A 81 6.03 -8.64 15.07
C ASP A 81 7.05 -7.58 14.62
N ARG A 82 7.94 -7.95 13.67
CA ARG A 82 8.93 -7.03 13.09
C ARG A 82 8.28 -5.88 12.33
N ALA A 83 7.28 -6.17 11.49
CA ALA A 83 6.55 -5.12 10.77
C ALA A 83 5.83 -4.19 11.74
N ARG A 84 5.23 -4.73 12.80
CA ARG A 84 4.53 -3.95 13.84
C ARG A 84 5.47 -3.02 14.59
N ASP A 85 6.68 -3.47 14.92
CA ASP A 85 7.69 -2.64 15.59
C ASP A 85 8.09 -1.45 14.70
N THR A 86 8.34 -1.69 13.41
CA THR A 86 8.62 -0.62 12.43
C THR A 86 7.44 0.34 12.28
N LEU A 87 6.22 -0.16 12.16
CA LEU A 87 5.01 0.68 12.09
C LEU A 87 4.84 1.55 13.34
N ARG A 88 5.17 1.00 14.52
CA ARG A 88 5.15 1.73 15.78
C ARG A 88 6.21 2.83 15.81
N GLU A 89 7.41 2.55 15.35
CA GLU A 89 8.47 3.57 15.22
C GLU A 89 8.08 4.69 14.26
N MET A 90 7.53 4.35 13.08
CA MET A 90 7.00 5.33 12.14
C MET A 90 5.93 6.21 12.78
N ARG A 91 5.02 5.62 13.57
CA ARG A 91 4.00 6.36 14.32
C ARG A 91 4.61 7.30 15.35
N ASP A 92 5.53 6.80 16.16
CA ASP A 92 6.16 7.58 17.23
C ASP A 92 6.95 8.78 16.68
N GLN A 93 7.37 8.70 15.41
CA GLN A 93 8.01 9.78 14.66
C GLN A 93 7.04 10.64 13.83
N GLY A 94 5.73 10.37 13.87
CA GLY A 94 4.71 11.12 13.13
C GLY A 94 4.68 10.85 11.61
N ARG A 95 5.28 9.75 11.15
CA ARG A 95 5.40 9.35 9.74
C ARG A 95 4.44 8.25 9.30
N LEU A 96 3.67 7.68 10.22
CA LEU A 96 2.75 6.58 9.88
C LEU A 96 1.50 7.14 9.17
N ASP A 97 1.47 6.97 7.85
CA ASP A 97 0.27 7.16 7.03
C ASP A 97 -0.27 5.83 6.51
N ARG A 98 -1.51 5.50 6.90
CA ARG A 98 -2.17 4.22 6.59
C ARG A 98 -2.28 4.00 5.08
N ALA A 99 -2.74 5.01 4.34
CA ALA A 99 -2.98 4.88 2.90
C ALA A 99 -1.67 4.68 2.12
N THR A 100 -0.61 5.38 2.53
CA THR A 100 0.73 5.24 1.97
C THR A 100 1.28 3.83 2.18
N VAL A 101 1.20 3.29 3.40
CA VAL A 101 1.70 1.94 3.70
C VAL A 101 0.92 0.88 2.93
N LEU A 102 -0.41 0.88 3.02
CA LEU A 102 -1.24 -0.15 2.39
C LEU A 102 -1.14 -0.10 0.87
N GLY A 103 -1.21 1.10 0.27
CA GLY A 103 -1.05 1.27 -1.17
C GLY A 103 0.32 0.81 -1.68
N CYS A 104 1.39 1.11 -0.94
CA CYS A 104 2.73 0.63 -1.28
C CYS A 104 2.80 -0.91 -1.28
N MET A 105 2.22 -1.57 -0.28
CA MET A 105 2.22 -3.03 -0.21
C MET A 105 1.39 -3.68 -1.32
N VAL A 106 0.30 -3.03 -1.75
CA VAL A 106 -0.47 -3.48 -2.93
C VAL A 106 0.37 -3.37 -4.20
N ALA A 107 1.08 -2.27 -4.41
CA ALA A 107 1.98 -2.11 -5.55
C ALA A 107 3.07 -3.20 -5.59
N LYS A 108 3.54 -3.63 -4.41
CA LYS A 108 4.49 -4.74 -4.23
C LYS A 108 3.85 -6.13 -4.31
N ARG A 109 2.62 -6.24 -4.82
CA ARG A 109 1.90 -7.49 -5.13
C ARG A 109 1.56 -8.39 -3.94
N HIS A 110 1.39 -7.82 -2.75
CA HIS A 110 0.83 -8.56 -1.63
C HIS A 110 -0.65 -8.87 -1.85
N SER A 111 -1.10 -10.04 -1.37
CA SER A 111 -2.50 -10.46 -1.54
C SER A 111 -3.45 -9.54 -0.76
N GLY A 112 -4.69 -9.38 -1.24
CA GLY A 112 -5.70 -8.59 -0.53
C GLY A 112 -5.95 -9.04 0.92
N GLU A 113 -5.83 -10.34 1.20
CA GLU A 113 -5.91 -10.86 2.58
C GLU A 113 -4.72 -10.38 3.42
N SER A 114 -3.50 -10.45 2.87
CA SER A 114 -2.28 -9.92 3.53
C SER A 114 -2.43 -8.43 3.86
N ILE A 115 -2.92 -7.65 2.90
CA ILE A 115 -3.16 -6.21 3.07
C ILE A 115 -4.20 -5.95 4.16
N TYR A 116 -5.26 -6.75 4.22
CA TYR A 116 -6.27 -6.65 5.26
C TYR A 116 -5.72 -6.96 6.67
N GLN A 117 -4.82 -7.95 6.80
CA GLN A 117 -4.14 -8.25 8.07
C GLN A 117 -3.18 -7.13 8.48
N LEU A 118 -2.47 -6.54 7.52
CA LEU A 118 -1.62 -5.38 7.77
C LEU A 118 -2.44 -4.16 8.19
N ALA A 119 -3.57 -3.90 7.54
CA ALA A 119 -4.50 -2.82 7.89
C ALA A 119 -4.96 -2.92 9.34
N LYS A 120 -5.38 -4.11 9.80
CA LYS A 120 -5.73 -4.34 11.21
C LYS A 120 -4.58 -4.03 12.17
N THR A 121 -3.35 -4.33 11.75
CA THR A 121 -2.15 -4.07 12.56
C THR A 121 -1.91 -2.57 12.69
N ILE A 122 -2.07 -1.81 11.60
CA ILE A 122 -1.96 -0.34 11.59
C ILE A 122 -3.07 0.29 12.42
N ASP A 123 -4.32 -0.15 12.23
CA ASP A 123 -5.50 0.38 12.93
C ASP A 123 -5.40 0.14 14.46
N ALA A 124 -4.72 -0.92 14.89
CA ALA A 124 -4.46 -1.20 16.32
C ALA A 124 -3.33 -0.35 16.93
N LEU A 125 -2.59 0.41 16.13
CA LEU A 125 -1.50 1.29 16.57
C LEU A 125 -1.93 2.77 16.66
N GLN A 126 -3.07 3.13 16.05
CA GLN A 126 -3.68 4.47 16.11
C GLN A 126 -4.42 4.70 17.43
#